data_AF-A0A3M4YC23-F1
#
_entry.id   AF-A0A3M4YC23-F1
#
_cell.length_a   1.000
_cell.length_b   1.000
_cell.length_c   1.000
_cell.angle_alpha   90.00
_cell.angle_beta   90.00
_cell.angle_gamma   90.00
#
_symmetry.space_group_name_H-M   'P 1'
#
loop_
_entity.id
_entity.type
_entity.pdbx_description
1 polymer ?
#
loop_
_entity_poly.entity_id
_entity_poly.type
_entity_poly.pdbx_seq_one_letter_code
_entity_poly.pdbx_strand_id
1 'polypeptide(L)'
;MKRLFHYLLALGKKLFGDNRSKYEKQRERSFTEAVSKLKNYYVTDRGAIFMDPEEVHKQAVAQFIEQQKAHSIPTDQSYGPFSMPITDCIQIVTWRRMESHAAVRYVCLQSLDRHMFSVAVVDYFSAEGNTLQAQSFDRRLAERLIMSESGKPLEWFSSLEGAMDAWDASL
;
A
#
# COMPACT_ATOMS: atom_id res chain seq x y z
N MET A 1 -64.17 -12.07 -18.15
CA MET A 1 -62.87 -12.58 -17.63
C MET A 1 -61.63 -11.91 -18.21
N LYS A 2 -61.51 -11.65 -19.53
CA LYS A 2 -60.31 -11.02 -20.13
C LYS A 2 -59.92 -9.64 -19.57
N ARG A 3 -60.89 -8.77 -19.23
CA ARG A 3 -60.62 -7.43 -18.66
C ARG A 3 -59.96 -7.49 -17.28
N LEU A 4 -60.45 -8.37 -16.40
CA LEU A 4 -59.92 -8.57 -15.05
C LEU A 4 -58.45 -9.04 -15.07
N PHE A 5 -58.11 -9.91 -16.01
CA PHE A 5 -56.74 -10.39 -16.21
C PHE A 5 -55.79 -9.27 -16.67
N HIS A 6 -56.26 -8.37 -17.54
CA HIS A 6 -55.50 -7.17 -17.92
C HIS A 6 -55.27 -6.20 -16.76
N TYR A 7 -56.28 -5.99 -15.91
CA TYR A 7 -56.13 -5.16 -14.72
C TYR A 7 -55.13 -5.73 -13.73
N LEU A 8 -55.15 -7.06 -13.50
CA LEU A 8 -54.19 -7.74 -12.62
C LEU A 8 -52.75 -7.66 -13.16
N LEU A 9 -52.54 -7.84 -14.46
CA LEU A 9 -51.23 -7.67 -15.10
C LEU A 9 -50.70 -6.23 -15.01
N ALA A 10 -51.59 -5.24 -15.20
CA ALA A 10 -51.23 -3.83 -15.07
C ALA A 10 -50.88 -3.47 -13.62
N LEU A 11 -51.61 -4.02 -12.63
CA LEU A 11 -51.30 -3.86 -11.22
C LEU A 11 -49.95 -4.50 -10.86
N GLY A 12 -49.68 -5.71 -11.36
CA GLY A 12 -48.41 -6.40 -11.14
C GLY A 12 -47.22 -5.63 -11.69
N LYS A 13 -47.34 -5.06 -12.89
CA LYS A 13 -46.30 -4.18 -13.46
C LYS A 13 -46.13 -2.87 -12.68
N LYS A 14 -47.15 -2.37 -11.99
CA LYS A 14 -47.05 -1.16 -11.18
C LYS A 14 -46.43 -1.42 -9.81
N LEU A 15 -46.73 -2.59 -9.21
CA LEU A 15 -46.24 -2.97 -7.89
C LEU A 15 -44.82 -3.57 -7.93
N PHE A 16 -44.48 -4.29 -9.00
CA PHE A 16 -43.21 -5.01 -9.12
C PHE A 16 -42.41 -4.66 -10.38
N GLY A 17 -42.93 -3.78 -11.24
CA GLY A 17 -42.19 -3.32 -12.40
C GLY A 17 -41.20 -2.22 -12.06
N ASP A 18 -40.19 -2.09 -12.89
CA ASP A 18 -39.21 -1.02 -12.78
C ASP A 18 -39.89 0.34 -13.03
N ASN A 19 -40.22 1.05 -11.95
CA ASN A 19 -40.87 2.36 -11.97
C ASN A 19 -39.88 3.51 -12.12
N ARG A 20 -38.58 3.23 -12.32
CA ARG A 20 -37.57 4.26 -12.58
C ARG A 20 -37.93 5.03 -13.86
N SER A 21 -37.62 6.33 -13.85
CA SER A 21 -37.90 7.24 -14.95
C SER A 21 -37.18 6.79 -16.24
N LYS A 22 -37.68 7.22 -17.40
CA LYS A 22 -37.01 6.93 -18.69
C LYS A 22 -35.56 7.43 -18.70
N TYR A 23 -35.32 8.57 -18.05
CA TYR A 23 -33.98 9.16 -17.92
C TYR A 23 -33.04 8.26 -17.12
N GLU A 24 -33.47 7.72 -15.98
CA GLU A 24 -32.66 6.83 -15.16
C GLU A 24 -32.30 5.54 -15.87
N LYS A 25 -33.26 4.95 -16.59
CA LYS A 25 -33.03 3.74 -17.41
C LYS A 25 -32.05 4.00 -18.55
N GLN A 26 -32.15 5.16 -19.19
CA GLN A 26 -31.22 5.54 -20.25
C GLN A 26 -29.81 5.77 -19.69
N ARG A 27 -29.72 6.42 -18.53
CA ARG A 27 -28.44 6.65 -17.82
C ARG A 27 -27.77 5.33 -17.42
N GLU A 28 -28.52 4.39 -16.87
CA GLU A 28 -28.02 3.05 -16.51
C GLU A 28 -27.53 2.28 -17.74
N ARG A 29 -28.26 2.32 -18.87
CA ARG A 29 -27.80 1.70 -20.12
C ARG A 29 -26.52 2.32 -20.64
N SER A 30 -26.43 3.65 -20.64
CA SER A 30 -25.21 4.34 -21.08
C SER A 30 -24.02 4.03 -20.17
N PHE A 31 -24.26 3.85 -18.87
CA PHE A 31 -23.24 3.45 -17.91
C PHE A 31 -22.75 2.03 -18.20
N THR A 32 -23.67 1.06 -18.34
CA THR A 32 -23.32 -0.33 -18.68
C THR A 32 -22.58 -0.42 -20.00
N GLU A 33 -23.01 0.31 -21.03
CA GLU A 33 -22.31 0.35 -22.32
C GLU A 33 -20.90 0.94 -22.18
N ALA A 34 -20.73 2.03 -21.43
CA ALA A 34 -19.42 2.62 -21.17
C ALA A 34 -18.50 1.66 -20.40
N VAL A 35 -19.01 0.98 -19.36
CA VAL A 35 -18.22 0.00 -18.58
C VAL A 35 -17.84 -1.19 -19.46
N SER A 36 -18.72 -1.68 -20.32
CA SER A 36 -18.41 -2.79 -21.24
C SER A 36 -17.35 -2.44 -22.30
N LYS A 37 -17.15 -1.15 -22.59
CA LYS A 37 -16.07 -0.66 -23.46
C LYS A 37 -14.72 -0.58 -22.76
N LEU A 38 -14.68 -0.62 -21.42
CA LEU A 38 -13.43 -0.70 -20.67
C LEU A 38 -12.87 -2.10 -20.80
N LYS A 39 -11.59 -2.18 -21.21
CA LYS A 39 -10.87 -3.45 -21.25
C LYS A 39 -10.85 -4.04 -19.83
N ASN A 40 -11.20 -5.32 -19.70
CA ASN A 40 -11.17 -6.10 -18.45
C ASN A 40 -12.35 -5.89 -17.46
N TYR A 41 -13.40 -5.16 -17.85
CA TYR A 41 -14.61 -5.00 -17.03
C TYR A 41 -15.87 -5.45 -17.76
N TYR A 42 -16.81 -6.04 -17.02
CA TYR A 42 -18.15 -6.33 -17.52
C TYR A 42 -19.19 -6.15 -16.41
N VAL A 43 -20.45 -5.97 -16.81
CA VAL A 43 -21.58 -5.82 -15.89
C VAL A 43 -22.42 -7.08 -15.96
N THR A 44 -22.75 -7.65 -14.79
CA THR A 44 -23.63 -8.82 -14.69
C THR A 44 -25.09 -8.43 -14.82
N ASP A 45 -25.96 -9.39 -15.11
CA ASP A 45 -27.43 -9.18 -15.22
C ASP A 45 -28.07 -8.65 -13.92
N ARG A 46 -27.35 -8.75 -12.79
CA ARG A 46 -27.75 -8.21 -11.49
C ARG A 46 -27.20 -6.81 -11.20
N GLY A 47 -26.52 -6.18 -12.16
CA GLY A 47 -25.97 -4.83 -12.04
C GLY A 47 -24.63 -4.73 -11.31
N ALA A 48 -24.02 -5.86 -10.92
CA ALA A 48 -22.68 -5.85 -10.34
C ALA A 48 -21.62 -5.68 -11.45
N ILE A 49 -20.64 -4.81 -11.21
CA ILE A 49 -19.45 -4.66 -12.04
C ILE A 49 -18.47 -5.75 -11.61
N PHE A 50 -17.99 -6.53 -12.57
CA PHE A 50 -17.00 -7.57 -12.36
C PHE A 50 -15.78 -7.31 -13.24
N MET A 51 -14.63 -7.71 -12.71
CA MET A 51 -13.34 -7.64 -13.37
C MET A 51 -12.73 -9.04 -13.32
N ASP A 52 -12.11 -9.49 -14.41
CA ASP A 52 -11.43 -10.79 -14.44
C ASP A 52 -10.18 -10.75 -13.54
N PRO A 53 -10.14 -11.52 -12.43
CA PRO A 53 -9.03 -11.50 -11.50
C PRO A 53 -7.69 -11.95 -12.12
N GLU A 54 -7.73 -12.80 -13.16
CA GLU A 54 -6.50 -13.29 -13.82
C GLU A 54 -5.81 -12.20 -14.64
N GLU A 55 -6.58 -11.33 -15.30
CA GLU A 55 -6.02 -10.20 -16.05
C GLU A 55 -5.41 -9.14 -15.11
N VAL A 56 -5.99 -8.94 -13.93
CA VAL A 56 -5.40 -8.07 -12.89
C VAL A 56 -4.07 -8.64 -12.43
N HIS A 57 -4.05 -9.93 -12.12
CA HIS A 57 -2.84 -10.62 -11.66
C HIS A 57 -1.74 -10.54 -12.72
N LYS A 58 -2.07 -10.83 -13.99
CA LYS A 58 -1.13 -10.74 -15.10
C LYS A 58 -0.57 -9.33 -15.29
N GLN A 59 -1.40 -8.30 -15.18
CA GLN A 59 -0.96 -6.91 -15.31
C GLN A 59 -0.07 -6.49 -14.13
N ALA A 60 -0.42 -6.87 -12.91
CA ALA A 60 0.39 -6.60 -11.72
C ALA A 60 1.76 -7.30 -11.81
N VAL A 61 1.79 -8.57 -12.24
CA VAL A 61 3.04 -9.33 -12.44
C VAL A 61 3.89 -8.70 -13.55
N ALA A 62 3.28 -8.29 -14.68
CA ALA A 62 4.01 -7.64 -15.76
C ALA A 62 4.63 -6.31 -15.32
N GLN A 63 3.88 -5.48 -14.58
CA GLN A 63 4.38 -4.22 -14.03
C GLN A 63 5.52 -4.45 -13.04
N PHE A 64 5.40 -5.47 -12.19
CA PHE A 64 6.47 -5.84 -11.25
C PHE A 64 7.75 -6.25 -11.98
N ILE A 65 7.64 -7.08 -13.02
CA ILE A 65 8.78 -7.51 -13.83
C ILE A 65 9.43 -6.32 -14.55
N GLU A 66 8.64 -5.40 -15.12
CA GLU A 66 9.17 -4.20 -15.77
C GLU A 66 9.89 -3.27 -14.79
N GLN A 67 9.33 -3.07 -13.59
CA GLN A 67 9.95 -2.29 -12.52
C GLN A 67 11.28 -2.91 -12.06
N GLN A 68 11.34 -4.24 -11.94
CA GLN A 68 12.58 -4.94 -11.62
C GLN A 68 13.62 -4.83 -12.73
N LYS A 69 13.21 -4.94 -14.00
CA LYS A 69 14.11 -4.79 -15.15
C LYS A 69 14.66 -3.37 -15.27
N ALA A 70 13.88 -2.36 -14.90
CA ALA A 70 14.34 -0.96 -14.83
C ALA A 70 15.29 -0.70 -13.64
N HIS A 71 15.28 -1.55 -12.61
CA HIS A 71 16.16 -1.47 -11.43
C HIS A 71 17.43 -2.32 -11.52
N SER A 72 17.63 -3.06 -12.61
CA SER A 72 18.90 -3.75 -12.88
C SER A 72 20.00 -2.74 -13.25
N ILE A 73 20.60 -2.12 -12.23
CA ILE A 73 21.87 -1.37 -12.34
C ILE A 73 22.99 -2.37 -12.68
N PRO A 74 23.98 -2.04 -13.53
CA PRO A 74 25.10 -2.92 -13.82
C PRO A 74 25.96 -3.14 -12.56
N THR A 75 26.12 -4.41 -12.20
CA THR A 75 27.00 -4.88 -11.13
C THR A 75 28.46 -4.63 -11.51
N ASP A 76 28.97 -3.42 -11.25
CA ASP A 76 30.41 -3.18 -11.24
C ASP A 76 30.78 -1.98 -10.35
N GLN A 77 30.56 -2.11 -9.04
CA GLN A 77 31.17 -1.22 -8.05
C GLN A 77 31.71 -2.05 -6.88
N SER A 78 33.05 -2.16 -6.87
CA SER A 78 33.84 -2.67 -5.76
C SER A 78 33.73 -1.70 -4.59
N TYR A 79 32.95 -2.07 -3.57
CA TYR A 79 32.84 -1.30 -2.34
C TYR A 79 34.07 -1.54 -1.45
N GLY A 80 34.71 -0.46 -1.00
CA GLY A 80 35.82 -0.51 -0.04
C GLY A 80 35.41 -1.12 1.31
N PRO A 81 36.39 -1.48 2.17
CA PRO A 81 36.23 -2.44 3.28
C PRO A 81 35.29 -2.07 4.43
N PHE A 82 34.56 -0.94 4.35
CA PHE A 82 33.64 -0.48 5.39
C PHE A 82 32.25 -0.08 4.88
N SER A 83 31.98 -0.18 3.58
CA SER A 83 30.64 -0.01 3.03
C SER A 83 30.03 -1.37 2.81
N MET A 84 29.33 -1.91 3.81
CA MET A 84 28.49 -3.08 3.56
C MET A 84 27.34 -2.65 2.66
N PRO A 85 27.20 -3.21 1.45
CA PRO A 85 25.97 -3.00 0.70
C PRO A 85 24.83 -3.53 1.56
N ILE A 86 23.80 -2.71 1.79
CA ILE A 86 22.57 -3.11 2.48
C ILE A 86 21.78 -3.99 1.52
N THR A 87 22.33 -5.15 1.16
CA THR A 87 21.72 -6.11 0.24
C THR A 87 20.92 -7.17 1.00
N ASP A 88 21.35 -7.52 2.21
CA ASP A 88 20.84 -8.65 2.97
C ASP A 88 20.46 -8.24 4.40
N CYS A 89 19.34 -7.52 4.54
CA CYS A 89 18.78 -7.17 5.83
C CYS A 89 17.29 -7.46 5.95
N ILE A 90 16.86 -7.84 7.16
CA ILE A 90 15.45 -7.94 7.54
C ILE A 90 15.05 -6.65 8.25
N GLN A 91 13.91 -6.10 7.86
CA GLN A 91 13.29 -5.00 8.59
C GLN A 91 12.59 -5.52 9.85
N ILE A 92 12.95 -4.94 11.00
CA ILE A 92 12.31 -5.20 12.29
C ILE A 92 11.60 -3.92 12.72
N VAL A 93 10.30 -4.02 13.03
CA VAL A 93 9.53 -2.92 13.58
C VAL A 93 9.31 -3.18 15.06
N THR A 94 9.72 -2.24 15.91
CA THR A 94 9.55 -2.33 17.36
C THR A 94 9.03 -1.03 17.93
N TRP A 95 8.40 -1.10 19.10
CA TRP A 95 7.75 0.02 19.76
C TRP A 95 8.21 0.14 21.20
N ARG A 96 8.42 1.38 21.65
CA ARG A 96 8.73 1.71 23.05
C ARG A 96 7.70 2.70 23.57
N ARG A 97 7.17 2.44 24.76
CA ARG A 97 6.25 3.36 25.44
C ARG A 97 7.05 4.37 26.25
N MET A 98 6.65 5.63 26.17
CA MET A 98 7.26 6.74 26.91
C MET A 98 6.38 7.15 28.10
N GLU A 99 6.96 7.85 29.07
CA GLU A 99 6.27 8.26 30.31
C GLU A 99 5.10 9.24 30.07
N SER A 100 5.12 10.01 28.99
CA SER A 100 4.19 11.11 28.67
C SER A 100 2.99 10.72 27.78
N HIS A 101 2.48 9.48 27.88
CA HIS A 101 1.48 8.94 26.94
C HIS A 101 1.91 8.95 25.47
N ALA A 102 3.20 9.08 25.22
CA ALA A 102 3.79 8.96 23.90
C ALA A 102 4.29 7.52 23.64
N ALA A 103 4.42 7.19 22.37
CA ALA A 103 4.99 5.94 21.90
C ALA A 103 5.97 6.25 20.77
N VAL A 104 7.08 5.53 20.77
CA VAL A 104 8.11 5.63 19.73
C VAL A 104 8.09 4.35 18.93
N ARG A 105 8.01 4.47 17.60
CA ARG A 105 8.20 3.36 16.66
C ARG A 105 9.60 3.42 16.11
N TYR A 106 10.34 2.33 16.24
CA TYR A 106 11.66 2.16 15.64
C TYR A 106 11.51 1.19 14.47
N VAL A 107 12.18 1.54 13.38
CA VAL A 107 12.43 0.61 12.29
C VAL A 107 13.90 0.33 12.23
N CYS A 108 14.23 -0.91 12.58
CA CYS A 108 15.58 -1.41 12.66
C CYS A 108 15.85 -2.34 11.48
N LEU A 109 17.12 -2.42 11.09
CA LEU A 109 17.62 -3.38 10.13
C LEU A 109 18.42 -4.43 10.89
N GLN A 110 18.12 -5.69 10.65
CA GLN A 110 18.94 -6.81 11.09
C GLN A 110 19.75 -7.31 9.89
N SER A 111 21.07 -7.31 10.01
CA SER A 111 21.96 -7.96 9.04
C SER A 111 21.77 -9.48 9.08
N LEU A 112 21.61 -10.10 7.91
CA LEU A 112 21.48 -11.56 7.78
C LEU A 112 22.78 -12.30 8.09
N ASP A 113 23.93 -11.67 7.86
CA ASP A 113 25.24 -12.32 7.99
C ASP A 113 25.74 -12.38 9.43
N ARG A 114 25.57 -11.27 10.16
CA ARG A 114 26.21 -11.04 11.47
C ARG A 114 25.23 -10.91 12.61
N HIS A 115 23.92 -11.01 12.35
CA HIS A 115 22.85 -10.75 13.31
C HIS A 115 23.01 -9.42 14.06
N MET A 116 23.60 -8.41 13.39
CA MET A 116 23.76 -7.06 13.93
C MET A 116 22.52 -6.23 13.63
N PHE A 117 22.25 -5.26 14.49
CA PHE A 117 21.06 -4.40 14.42
C PHE A 117 21.46 -2.94 14.24
N SER A 118 20.71 -2.20 13.43
CA SER A 118 20.84 -0.75 13.32
C SER A 118 19.48 -0.09 13.27
N VAL A 119 19.33 1.08 13.88
CA VAL A 119 18.12 1.90 13.75
C VAL A 119 18.19 2.69 12.45
N ALA A 120 17.25 2.45 11.54
CA ALA A 120 17.17 3.17 10.27
C ALA A 120 16.32 4.44 10.39
N VAL A 121 15.12 4.33 10.95
CA VAL A 121 14.15 5.43 11.09
C VAL A 121 13.40 5.30 12.40
N VAL A 122 13.06 6.46 13.01
CA VAL A 122 12.27 6.54 14.24
C VAL A 122 11.11 7.51 14.06
N ASP A 123 9.95 7.16 14.62
CA ASP A 123 8.75 7.98 14.67
C ASP A 123 8.25 8.17 16.09
N TYR A 124 7.84 9.39 16.39
CA TYR A 124 7.25 9.77 17.67
C TYR A 124 5.75 9.98 17.53
N PHE A 125 4.97 9.29 18.35
CA PHE A 125 3.52 9.39 18.44
C PHE A 125 3.15 9.93 19.80
N SER A 126 2.40 11.02 19.86
CA SER A 126 1.84 11.57 21.10
C SER A 126 0.37 11.90 20.89
N ALA A 127 -0.42 11.76 21.96
CA ALA A 127 -1.84 12.13 21.97
C ALA A 127 -2.06 13.65 21.74
N GLU A 128 -1.03 14.47 21.96
CA GLU A 128 -1.11 15.94 21.93
C GLU A 128 -0.59 16.56 20.61
N GLY A 129 -0.16 15.74 19.63
CA GLY A 129 0.56 16.19 18.43
C GLY A 129 -0.30 16.39 17.18
N ASN A 130 -0.18 17.57 16.55
CA ASN A 130 -0.72 17.89 15.22
C ASN A 130 -0.15 16.95 14.14
N THR A 131 -1.02 16.18 13.48
CA THR A 131 -0.75 15.23 12.40
C THR A 131 -0.36 15.87 11.05
N LEU A 132 0.18 17.09 11.04
CA LEU A 132 0.35 17.90 9.82
C LEU A 132 1.77 17.91 9.22
N GLN A 133 2.70 17.12 9.76
CA GLN A 133 4.08 17.04 9.23
C GLN A 133 4.62 15.61 9.13
N ALA A 134 3.74 14.61 8.99
CA ALA A 134 4.17 13.24 8.75
C ALA A 134 4.66 13.09 7.30
N GLN A 135 5.94 13.35 7.05
CA GLN A 135 6.59 12.81 5.86
C GLN A 135 6.35 11.30 5.82
N SER A 136 5.98 10.77 4.64
CA SER A 136 5.65 9.35 4.52
C SER A 136 6.80 8.49 5.05
N PHE A 137 6.44 7.60 5.98
CA PHE A 137 7.38 6.75 6.70
C PHE A 137 8.27 5.96 5.73
N ASP A 138 7.66 5.35 4.71
CA ASP A 138 8.36 4.55 3.70
C ASP A 138 9.35 5.39 2.88
N ARG A 139 9.05 6.67 2.67
CA ARG A 139 9.95 7.59 1.96
C ARG A 139 11.19 7.89 2.79
N ARG A 140 11.06 8.16 4.09
CA ARG A 140 12.21 8.39 4.97
C ARG A 140 13.08 7.14 5.07
N LEU A 141 12.47 5.96 5.13
CA LEU A 141 13.20 4.69 5.10
C LEU A 141 13.93 4.49 3.77
N ALA A 142 13.25 4.70 2.64
CA ALA A 142 13.85 4.60 1.32
C ALA A 142 14.98 5.61 1.12
N GLU A 143 14.80 6.87 1.52
CA GLU A 143 15.85 7.89 1.48
C GLU A 143 17.05 7.48 2.34
N ARG A 144 16.80 6.91 3.53
CA ARG A 144 17.87 6.41 4.41
C ARG A 144 18.66 5.25 3.81
N LEU A 145 18.01 4.38 3.05
CA LEU A 145 18.61 3.19 2.44
C LEU A 145 19.33 3.51 1.12
N ILE A 146 18.79 4.45 0.34
CA ILE A 146 19.28 4.80 -1.00
C ILE A 146 20.40 5.85 -0.93
N MET A 147 20.36 6.79 0.02
CA MET A 147 21.32 7.89 0.12
C MET A 147 22.44 7.56 1.11
N SER A 148 23.51 6.91 0.63
CA SER A 148 24.68 6.58 1.47
C SER A 148 25.68 7.74 1.65
N GLU A 149 25.56 8.85 0.92
CA GLU A 149 26.63 9.87 0.88
C GLU A 149 26.37 11.17 1.67
N SER A 150 25.12 11.47 2.09
CA SER A 150 24.83 12.73 2.83
C SER A 150 24.23 12.54 4.23
N GLY A 151 23.88 11.31 4.61
CA GLY A 151 23.38 10.97 5.95
C GLY A 151 24.48 10.37 6.83
N LYS A 152 24.40 10.59 8.15
CA LYS A 152 25.24 9.87 9.13
C LYS A 152 25.16 8.35 8.85
N PRO A 153 26.27 7.60 8.74
CA PRO A 153 26.20 6.16 8.45
C PRO A 153 25.37 5.42 9.51
N LEU A 154 24.78 4.29 9.12
CA LEU A 154 24.07 3.41 10.05
C LEU A 154 25.06 2.82 11.05
N GLU A 155 24.83 3.07 12.33
CA GLU A 155 25.60 2.46 13.42
C GLU A 155 25.01 1.09 13.73
N TRP A 156 25.86 0.07 13.75
CA TRP A 156 25.45 -1.33 13.93
C TRP A 156 25.86 -1.83 15.31
N PHE A 157 24.94 -2.50 15.99
CA PHE A 157 25.05 -2.99 17.36
C PHE A 157 24.78 -4.49 17.43
N SER A 158 25.34 -5.15 18.44
CA SER A 158 25.17 -6.60 18.65
C SER A 158 23.80 -6.97 19.22
N SER A 159 23.01 -6.01 19.70
CA SER A 159 21.66 -6.21 20.20
C SER A 159 20.70 -5.14 19.68
N LEU A 160 19.43 -5.53 19.51
CA LEU A 160 18.37 -4.62 19.10
C LEU A 160 18.16 -3.49 20.11
N GLU A 161 18.14 -3.84 21.40
CA GLU A 161 17.97 -2.88 22.50
C GLU A 161 19.14 -1.89 22.56
N GLY A 162 20.38 -2.36 22.39
CA GLY A 162 21.56 -1.48 22.35
C GLY A 162 21.52 -0.50 21.19
N ALA A 163 20.98 -0.90 20.03
CA ALA A 163 20.78 0.02 18.91
C ALA A 163 19.72 1.10 19.23
N MET A 164 18.63 0.72 19.90
CA MET A 164 17.57 1.64 20.30
C MET A 164 18.05 2.62 21.39
N ASP A 165 18.76 2.11 22.39
CA ASP A 165 19.29 2.93 23.49
C ASP A 165 20.34 3.92 23.01
N ALA A 166 21.20 3.52 22.07
CA ALA A 166 22.16 4.42 21.44
C ALA A 166 21.47 5.53 20.64
N TRP A 167 20.35 5.20 19.97
CA TRP A 167 19.54 6.20 19.28
C TRP A 167 18.91 7.18 20.27
N ASP A 168 18.29 6.67 21.34
CA ASP A 168 17.65 7.50 22.37
C ASP A 168 18.67 8.40 23.09
N ALA A 169 19.89 7.93 23.31
CA ALA A 169 20.98 8.73 23.89
C ALA A 169 21.53 9.81 22.95
N SER A 170 21.23 9.73 21.66
CA SER A 170 21.66 10.70 20.64
C SER A 170 20.65 11.84 20.38
N LEU A 171 19.45 11.73 20.98
CA LEU A 171 18.36 12.69 20.89
C LEU A 171 18.55 13.86 21.87
#